data_AF-A0A1I7EEC0-F1
#
_entry.id   AF-A0A1I7EEC0-F1
#
_cell.length_a   1.000
_cell.length_b   1.000
_cell.length_c   1.000
_cell.angle_alpha   90.00
_cell.angle_beta   90.00
_cell.angle_gamma   90.00
#
_symmetry.space_group_name_H-M   'P 1'
#
loop_
_entity.id
_entity.type
_entity.pdbx_description
1 polymer ?
#
loop_
_entity_poly.entity_id
_entity_poly.type
_entity_poly.pdbx_seq_one_letter_code
_entity_poly.pdbx_strand_id
1 'polypeptide(L)' 'MAKNLDIIQPVLPATDLKYEIECRNAMEPFLDELLDRAEAAGWQRKQAAMAIMYLAARRTK' A
#
# COMPACT_ATOMS: atom_id res chain seq x y z
N MET A 1 -2.38 -19.03 2.17
CA MET A 1 -3.40 -18.84 1.12
C MET A 1 -3.28 -17.40 0.67
N ALA A 2 -3.02 -17.14 -0.62
CA ALA A 2 -3.01 -15.78 -1.12
C ALA A 2 -4.45 -15.27 -1.10
N LYS A 3 -4.72 -14.25 -0.29
CA LYS A 3 -5.99 -13.52 -0.34
C LYS A 3 -6.02 -12.84 -1.71
N ASN A 4 -7.10 -12.98 -2.48
CA ASN A 4 -7.31 -12.09 -3.62
C ASN A 4 -7.52 -10.68 -3.06
N LEU A 5 -6.46 -9.87 -3.12
CA LEU A 5 -6.53 -8.46 -2.85
C LEU A 5 -6.71 -7.79 -4.20
N ASP A 6 -7.87 -7.20 -4.44
CA ASP A 6 -8.15 -6.35 -5.60
C ASP A 6 -8.18 -4.89 -5.16
N ILE A 7 -7.47 -4.02 -5.90
CA ILE A 7 -7.53 -2.58 -5.68
C ILE A 7 -8.89 -2.14 -6.24
N ILE A 8 -9.81 -1.81 -5.34
CA ILE A 8 -11.14 -1.33 -5.73
C ILE A 8 -11.03 -0.01 -6.49
N GLN A 9 -11.92 0.19 -7.46
CA GLN A 9 -12.00 1.44 -8.19
C GLN A 9 -12.45 2.57 -7.25
N PRO A 10 -11.90 3.79 -7.39
CA PRO A 10 -12.35 4.92 -6.60
C PRO A 10 -13.81 5.24 -6.91
N VAL A 11 -14.59 5.46 -5.85
CA VAL A 11 -15.97 5.91 -5.90
C VAL A 11 -16.03 7.44 -5.89
N LEU A 12 -15.08 8.10 -5.20
CA LEU A 12 -15.00 9.55 -5.13
C LEU A 12 -14.19 10.13 -6.29
N PRO A 13 -14.53 11.35 -6.77
CA PRO A 13 -13.69 12.05 -7.72
C PRO A 13 -12.37 12.50 -7.07
N ALA A 14 -11.30 12.60 -7.86
CA ALA A 14 -9.98 13.02 -7.37
C ALA A 14 -9.95 14.44 -6.75
N THR A 15 -10.96 15.27 -7.00
CA THR A 15 -11.11 16.60 -6.39
C THR A 15 -11.77 16.58 -5.01
N ASP A 16 -12.33 15.43 -4.59
CA ASP A 16 -12.95 15.30 -3.27
C ASP A 16 -11.87 15.23 -2.18
N LEU A 17 -12.07 15.95 -1.09
CA LEU A 17 -11.16 15.95 0.06
C LEU A 17 -11.01 14.57 0.69
N LYS A 18 -11.99 13.67 0.54
CA LYS A 18 -11.97 12.30 1.05
C LYS A 18 -11.36 11.29 0.09
N TYR A 19 -11.03 11.68 -1.14
CA TYR A 19 -10.39 10.78 -2.11
C TYR A 19 -9.06 10.22 -1.59
N GLU A 20 -8.30 11.02 -0.84
CA GLU A 20 -7.05 10.55 -0.22
C GLU A 20 -7.29 9.42 0.78
N ILE A 21 -8.34 9.54 1.61
CA ILE A 21 -8.71 8.52 2.59
C ILE A 21 -9.18 7.25 1.89
N GLU A 22 -10.00 7.39 0.84
CA GLU A 22 -10.44 6.25 0.02
C GLU A 22 -9.26 5.52 -0.61
N CYS A 23 -8.33 6.25 -1.23
CA CYS A 23 -7.12 5.70 -1.82
C CYS A 23 -6.29 4.95 -0.77
N ARG A 24 -6.09 5.52 0.41
CA ARG A 24 -5.34 4.88 1.50
C ARG A 24 -5.98 3.56 1.94
N ASN A 25 -7.28 3.56 2.16
CA ASN A 25 -8.03 2.37 2.58
C ASN A 25 -7.98 1.26 1.53
N ALA A 26 -8.02 1.61 0.24
CA ALA A 26 -7.89 0.66 -0.86
C ALA A 26 -6.49 0.02 -0.93
N MET A 27 -5.43 0.73 -0.50
CA MET A 27 -4.04 0.25 -0.54
C MET A 27 -3.59 -0.47 0.74
N GLU A 28 -4.22 -0.19 1.88
CA GLU A 28 -3.79 -0.70 3.20
C GLU A 28 -3.62 -2.23 3.24
N PRO A 29 -4.55 -3.06 2.75
CA PRO A 29 -4.40 -4.52 2.79
C PRO A 29 -3.18 -5.03 1.99
N PHE A 30 -2.84 -4.36 0.89
CA PHE A 30 -1.70 -4.72 0.05
C PHE A 30 -0.38 -4.36 0.70
N LEU A 31 -0.34 -3.20 1.38
CA LEU A 31 0.84 -2.77 2.11
C LEU A 31 1.13 -3.74 3.26
N ASP A 32 0.09 -4.15 4.01
CA ASP A 32 0.22 -5.14 5.07
C ASP A 32 0.71 -6.48 4.54
N GLU A 33 0.14 -7.00 3.46
CA GLU A 33 0.61 -8.26 2.87
C GLU A 33 2.07 -8.16 2.40
N LEU A 34 2.46 -7.06 1.77
CA LEU A 34 3.84 -6.86 1.32
C LEU A 34 4.83 -6.83 2.49
N LEU A 35 4.46 -6.15 3.58
CA LEU A 35 5.27 -6.09 4.79
C LEU A 35 5.35 -7.45 5.48
N ASP A 36 4.25 -8.20 5.55
CA ASP A 36 4.21 -9.55 6.11
C ASP A 36 5.10 -10.51 5.32
N ARG A 37 5.11 -10.40 3.98
CA ARG A 37 6.01 -11.18 3.11
C ARG A 37 7.47 -10.79 3.32
N ALA A 38 7.77 -9.51 3.49
CA ALA A 38 9.13 -9.06 3.77
C ALA A 38 9.62 -9.59 5.13
N GLU A 39 8.77 -9.52 6.15
CA GLU A 39 9.06 -10.03 7.50
C GLU A 39 9.23 -11.56 7.51
N ALA A 40 8.37 -12.30 6.79
CA ALA A 40 8.50 -13.74 6.62
C ALA A 40 9.79 -14.16 5.88
N ALA A 41 10.32 -13.28 5.02
CA ALA A 41 11.62 -13.47 4.37
C ALA A 41 12.82 -13.07 5.27
N GLY A 42 12.58 -12.64 6.51
CA GLY A 42 13.59 -12.30 7.51
C GLY A 42 13.98 -10.83 7.56
N TRP A 43 13.31 -9.95 6.81
CA TRP A 43 13.59 -8.51 6.88
C TRP A 43 12.95 -7.87 8.11
N GLN A 44 13.59 -6.85 8.67
CA GLN A 44 12.96 -6.04 9.70
C GLN A 44 11.80 -5.24 9.09
N ARG A 45 10.58 -5.44 9.59
CA ARG A 45 9.36 -4.78 9.10
C ARG A 45 9.51 -3.26 8.95
N LYS A 46 10.14 -2.61 9.94
CA LYS A 46 10.39 -1.15 9.94
C LYS A 46 11.30 -0.71 8.78
N GLN A 47 12.34 -1.48 8.47
CA GLN A 47 13.23 -1.17 7.34
C GLN A 47 12.55 -1.44 6.00
N ALA A 48 11.75 -2.52 5.91
CA ALA A 48 10.95 -2.81 4.73
C ALA A 48 9.96 -1.67 4.42
N ALA A 49 9.27 -1.14 5.44
CA ALA A 49 8.36 -0.01 5.30
C ALA A 49 9.07 1.24 4.75
N MET A 50 10.24 1.60 5.29
CA MET A 50 11.03 2.74 4.79
C MET A 50 11.46 2.53 3.33
N ALA A 51 11.89 1.32 2.97
CA ALA A 51 12.27 0.99 1.60
C ALA A 51 11.07 1.14 0.65
N ILE A 52 9.89 0.67 1.04
CA ILE A 52 8.65 0.81 0.26
C ILE A 52 8.30 2.28 0.07
N MET A 53 8.31 3.10 1.13
CA MET A 53 8.06 4.54 1.04
C MET A 53 9.01 5.23 0.05
N TYR A 54 10.32 4.92 0.14
CA TYR A 54 11.33 5.46 -0.77
C TYR A 54 11.08 5.04 -2.22
N LEU A 55 10.74 3.76 -2.46
CA LEU A 55 10.45 3.24 -3.79
C LEU A 55 9.18 3.85 -4.40
N ALA A 56 8.16 4.10 -3.58
CA ALA A 56 6.91 4.75 -3.99
C ALA A 56 7.16 6.21 -4.39
N ALA A 57 7.86 6.97 -3.55
CA ALA A 57 8.20 8.37 -3.81
C ALA A 57 9.01 8.55 -5.11
N ARG A 58 9.88 7.61 -5.45
CA ARG A 58 10.66 7.65 -6.71
C ARG A 58 9.88 7.35 -7.98
N ARG A 59 8.64 6.89 -7.86
CA ARG A 59 7.80 6.43 -8.99
C ARG A 59 6.59 7.33 -9.22
N THR A 60 6.56 8.51 -8.62
CA THR A 60 5.59 9.56 -8.95
C THR A 60 5.98 10.14 -10.31
N LYS A 61 5.35 9.65 -11.39
CA LYS A 61 5.44 10.26 -12.72
C LYS A 61 4.50 11.46 -12.82
#